data_AF-A0A7Y3KPK7-F1
#
_entry.id   AF-A0A7Y3KPK7-F1
#
_cell.length_a   1.000
_cell.length_b   1.000
_cell.length_c   1.000
_cell.angle_alpha   90.00
_cell.angle_beta   90.00
_cell.angle_gamma   90.00
#
_symmetry.space_group_name_H-M   'P 1'
#
loop_
_entity.id
_entity.type
_entity.pdbx_description
1 polymer ?
#
loop_
_entity_poly.entity_id
_entity_poly.type
_entity_poly.pdbx_seq_one_letter_code
_entity_poly.pdbx_strand_id
1 'polypeptide(L)'
;MRKPHRLLVEPIVRGALLEDLGRGGDITTESIFPPGRRAIGAIVARKAGSLAGIDAALLAFELLDPRAEVLERLEDASKFEAGATLARVACDTHALLAGERTALNLLGHLCGVATLTRAYVDAIAGSKAHIVCTRKTTPGLRVLDKYAVRCGGGENHRFALDDAVLIKDNHIALAGSIHNAVVAVRKNIGHMVKVEVEVDTLDQLREALVEPIDAVLLDNMPAQMLREAVDIVGARFITEASGGVDLTHVAEIARSGVDLISVGRITHSAPNLDIGLDIAP
;
A
#
# COMPACT_ATOMS: atom_id res chain seq x y z
N MET A 1 -10.71 -8.40 -6.27
CA MET A 1 -10.34 -7.16 -5.55
C MET A 1 -10.53 -5.96 -6.47
N ARG A 2 -11.09 -4.84 -6.00
CA ARG A 2 -11.30 -3.66 -6.86
C ARG A 2 -9.99 -2.93 -7.12
N LYS A 3 -9.56 -2.86 -8.38
CA LYS A 3 -8.36 -2.11 -8.81
C LYS A 3 -8.59 -0.58 -8.70
N PRO A 4 -7.53 0.22 -8.51
CA PRO A 4 -7.62 1.68 -8.62
C PRO A 4 -8.18 2.08 -9.98
N HIS A 5 -8.97 3.15 -10.01
CA HIS A 5 -9.49 3.65 -11.27
C HIS A 5 -8.35 4.21 -12.13
N ARG A 6 -8.37 3.98 -13.44
CA ARG A 6 -7.30 4.42 -14.36
C ARG A 6 -7.01 5.92 -14.26
N LEU A 7 -8.04 6.75 -14.09
CA LEU A 7 -7.89 8.21 -13.89
C LEU A 7 -7.02 8.61 -12.69
N LEU A 8 -6.82 7.72 -11.71
CA LEU A 8 -5.93 7.95 -10.57
C LEU A 8 -4.51 7.42 -10.83
N VAL A 9 -4.37 6.41 -11.70
CA VAL A 9 -3.10 5.73 -11.99
C VAL A 9 -2.36 6.41 -13.13
N GLU A 10 -3.07 6.78 -14.20
CA GLU A 10 -2.48 7.36 -15.40
C GLU A 10 -1.66 8.62 -15.12
N PRO A 11 -2.11 9.60 -14.30
CA PRO A 11 -1.29 10.78 -14.01
C PRO A 11 0.03 10.45 -13.31
N ILE A 12 0.07 9.38 -12.51
CA ILE A 12 1.29 8.92 -11.83
C ILE A 12 2.27 8.35 -12.86
N VAL A 13 1.79 7.45 -13.72
CA VAL A 13 2.63 6.83 -14.76
C VAL A 13 3.11 7.88 -15.76
N ARG A 14 2.22 8.77 -16.20
CA ARG A 14 2.55 9.90 -17.08
C ARG A 14 3.58 10.83 -16.44
N GLY A 15 3.43 11.14 -15.15
CA GLY A 15 4.39 11.95 -14.41
C GLY A 15 5.79 11.32 -14.38
N ALA A 16 5.87 10.02 -14.13
CA ALA A 16 7.13 9.27 -14.15
C ALA A 16 7.76 9.21 -15.55
N LEU A 17 6.96 9.00 -16.60
CA LEU A 17 7.44 9.05 -17.98
C LEU A 17 7.98 10.44 -18.37
N LEU A 18 7.29 11.51 -17.96
CA LEU A 18 7.73 12.88 -18.21
C LEU A 18 9.03 13.22 -17.49
N GLU A 19 9.23 12.68 -16.29
CA GLU A 19 10.50 12.79 -15.56
C GLU A 19 11.65 12.15 -16.34
N ASP A 20 11.46 10.91 -16.82
CA ASP A 20 12.53 10.11 -17.43
C ASP A 20 12.86 10.55 -18.88
N LEU A 21 11.85 10.88 -19.69
CA LEU A 21 12.04 11.39 -21.06
C LEU A 21 12.58 12.82 -21.10
N GLY A 22 12.28 13.61 -20.05
CA GLY A 22 12.64 15.01 -19.96
C GLY A 22 12.25 15.81 -21.22
N ARG A 23 13.20 16.62 -21.70
CA ARG A 23 13.03 17.42 -22.93
C ARG A 23 13.60 16.78 -24.20
N GLY A 24 14.44 15.76 -24.03
CA GLY A 24 15.29 15.22 -25.09
C GLY A 24 14.82 13.90 -25.67
N GLY A 25 13.86 13.23 -25.03
CA GLY A 25 13.49 11.86 -25.41
C GLY A 25 14.59 10.85 -25.07
N ASP A 26 14.51 9.66 -25.66
CA ASP A 26 15.53 8.62 -25.50
C ASP A 26 16.55 8.71 -26.63
N ILE A 27 17.57 9.55 -26.39
CA ILE A 27 18.66 9.80 -27.34
C ILE A 27 19.36 8.49 -27.77
N THR A 28 19.47 7.51 -26.86
CA THR A 28 20.19 6.27 -27.14
C THR A 28 19.40 5.39 -28.09
N THR A 29 18.13 5.14 -27.77
CA THR A 29 17.26 4.28 -28.58
C THR A 29 16.98 4.90 -29.95
N GLU A 30 16.73 6.21 -30.00
CA GLU A 30 16.48 6.95 -31.25
C GLU A 30 17.70 6.99 -32.17
N SER A 31 18.92 6.98 -31.61
CA SER A 31 20.16 6.96 -32.40
C SER A 31 20.49 5.58 -32.99
N ILE A 32 20.08 4.50 -32.32
CA ILE A 32 20.43 3.13 -32.71
C ILE A 32 19.38 2.53 -33.66
N PHE A 33 18.10 2.79 -33.41
CA PHE A 33 17.01 2.10 -34.09
C PHE A 33 16.18 3.04 -34.96
N PRO A 34 15.92 2.68 -36.24
CA PRO A 34 15.01 3.46 -37.05
C PRO A 34 13.57 3.36 -36.53
N PRO A 35 12.73 4.39 -36.77
CA PRO A 35 11.33 4.38 -36.32
C PRO A 35 10.52 3.26 -36.98
N GLY A 36 9.50 2.77 -36.27
CA GLY A 36 8.55 1.77 -36.77
C GLY A 36 8.99 0.31 -36.61
N ARG A 37 10.17 0.05 -36.05
CA ARG A 37 10.58 -1.30 -35.65
C ARG A 37 9.73 -1.74 -34.44
N ARG A 38 9.15 -2.94 -34.49
CA ARG A 38 8.46 -3.54 -33.33
C ARG A 38 9.33 -4.56 -32.62
N ALA A 39 9.15 -4.68 -31.32
CA ALA A 39 9.82 -5.66 -30.47
C ALA A 39 8.83 -6.27 -29.47
N ILE A 40 9.20 -7.44 -28.92
CA ILE A 40 8.47 -8.11 -27.85
C ILE A 40 9.36 -8.14 -26.62
N GLY A 41 8.91 -7.50 -25.53
CA GLY A 41 9.57 -7.55 -24.24
C GLY A 41 8.82 -8.42 -23.24
N ALA A 42 9.56 -9.13 -22.40
CA ALA A 42 9.04 -9.93 -21.30
C ALA A 42 9.47 -9.32 -19.97
N ILE A 43 8.51 -8.97 -19.11
CA ILE A 43 8.78 -8.54 -17.74
C ILE A 43 9.01 -9.80 -16.91
N VAL A 44 10.20 -9.97 -16.35
CA VAL A 44 10.64 -11.19 -15.66
C VAL A 44 11.04 -10.89 -14.22
N ALA A 45 10.49 -11.67 -13.29
CA ALA A 45 10.86 -11.60 -11.89
C ALA A 45 12.26 -12.20 -11.65
N ARG A 46 13.16 -11.46 -10.98
CA ARG A 46 14.46 -11.99 -10.57
C ARG A 46 14.44 -12.63 -9.18
N LYS A 47 13.43 -12.29 -8.38
CA LYS A 47 13.15 -12.87 -7.06
C LYS A 47 11.69 -13.31 -6.96
N ALA A 48 11.40 -14.28 -6.11
CA ALA A 48 10.03 -14.67 -5.79
C ALA A 48 9.29 -13.56 -5.03
N GLY A 49 7.96 -13.48 -5.17
CA GLY A 49 7.18 -12.42 -4.55
C GLY A 49 5.67 -12.54 -4.79
N SER A 50 4.96 -11.46 -4.42
CA SER A 50 3.54 -11.25 -4.72
C SER A 50 3.37 -10.11 -5.71
N LEU A 51 2.60 -10.33 -6.77
CA LEU A 51 2.41 -9.37 -7.84
C LEU A 51 1.47 -8.24 -7.42
N ALA A 52 1.86 -7.00 -7.72
CA ALA A 52 0.99 -5.85 -7.57
C ALA A 52 1.38 -4.75 -8.55
N GLY A 53 0.39 -4.15 -9.22
CA GLY A 53 0.59 -2.99 -10.07
C GLY A 53 0.96 -3.33 -11.51
N ILE A 54 0.67 -4.55 -12.00
CA ILE A 54 0.99 -4.93 -13.39
C ILE A 54 0.33 -3.98 -14.40
N ASP A 55 -0.90 -3.51 -14.13
CA ASP A 55 -1.59 -2.56 -15.00
C ASP A 55 -0.88 -1.20 -15.07
N ALA A 56 -0.24 -0.74 -13.99
CA ALA A 56 0.52 0.51 -13.99
C ALA A 56 1.82 0.39 -14.82
N ALA A 57 2.48 -0.77 -14.76
CA ALA A 57 3.65 -1.07 -15.57
C ALA A 57 3.29 -1.14 -17.06
N LEU A 58 2.21 -1.86 -17.40
CA LEU A 58 1.73 -1.98 -18.78
C LEU A 58 1.27 -0.64 -19.36
N LEU A 59 0.67 0.23 -18.52
CA LEU A 59 0.27 1.57 -18.90
C LEU A 59 1.45 2.44 -19.35
N ALA A 60 2.66 2.21 -18.83
CA ALA A 60 3.84 2.97 -19.26
C ALA A 60 4.13 2.74 -20.75
N PHE A 61 4.02 1.50 -21.23
CA PHE A 61 4.18 1.18 -22.65
C PHE A 61 3.01 1.69 -23.49
N GLU A 62 1.78 1.54 -23.00
CA GLU A 62 0.56 2.00 -23.70
C GLU A 62 0.55 3.53 -23.92
N LEU A 63 1.07 4.30 -22.95
CA LEU A 63 1.14 5.76 -23.07
C LEU A 63 2.16 6.23 -24.13
N LEU A 64 3.18 5.42 -24.42
CA LEU A 64 4.20 5.71 -25.42
C LEU A 64 3.85 5.14 -26.81
N ASP A 65 3.17 3.99 -26.85
CA ASP A 65 2.63 3.39 -28.07
C ASP A 65 1.17 2.93 -27.85
N PRO A 66 0.17 3.68 -28.35
CA PRO A 66 -1.23 3.29 -28.26
C PRO A 66 -1.58 1.97 -28.97
N ARG A 67 -0.67 1.42 -29.78
CA ARG A 67 -0.79 0.10 -30.44
C ARG A 67 -0.07 -1.01 -29.67
N ALA A 68 0.44 -0.74 -28.47
CA ALA A 68 1.02 -1.74 -27.60
C ALA A 68 0.00 -2.86 -27.32
N GLU A 69 0.44 -4.10 -27.48
CA GLU A 69 -0.38 -5.29 -27.31
C GLU A 69 0.16 -6.12 -26.15
N VAL A 70 -0.69 -6.44 -25.18
CA VAL A 70 -0.35 -7.34 -24.08
C VAL A 70 -0.61 -8.77 -24.52
N LEU A 71 0.46 -9.53 -24.73
CA LEU A 71 0.40 -10.91 -25.24
C LEU A 71 0.07 -11.92 -24.13
N GLU A 72 0.66 -11.72 -22.96
CA GLU A 72 0.40 -12.51 -21.76
C GLU A 72 0.60 -11.66 -20.51
N ARG A 73 -0.08 -12.00 -19.41
CA ARG A 73 0.18 -11.42 -18.09
C ARG A 73 -0.36 -12.28 -16.96
N LEU A 74 0.28 -12.18 -15.81
CA LEU A 74 -0.27 -12.62 -14.53
C LEU A 74 -1.22 -11.55 -13.97
N GLU A 75 -2.12 -11.99 -13.08
CA GLU A 75 -3.02 -11.07 -12.38
C GLU A 75 -2.43 -10.65 -11.03
N ASP A 76 -2.67 -9.40 -10.64
CA ASP A 76 -2.26 -8.88 -9.33
C ASP A 76 -2.80 -9.76 -8.18
N ALA A 77 -2.08 -9.77 -7.06
CA ALA A 77 -2.20 -10.67 -5.91
C ALA A 77 -1.75 -12.13 -6.15
N SER A 78 -1.32 -12.48 -7.37
CA SER A 78 -0.71 -13.79 -7.63
C SER A 78 0.68 -13.89 -6.98
N LYS A 79 0.99 -15.06 -6.42
CA LYS A 79 2.37 -15.43 -6.03
C LYS A 79 3.14 -15.86 -7.28
N PHE A 80 4.43 -15.57 -7.31
CA PHE A 80 5.33 -16.02 -8.37
C PHE A 80 6.71 -16.36 -7.83
N GLU A 81 7.42 -17.21 -8.57
CA GLU A 81 8.79 -17.61 -8.29
C GLU A 81 9.80 -16.80 -9.11
N ALA A 82 11.08 -16.86 -8.73
CA ALA A 82 12.16 -16.30 -9.54
C ALA A 82 12.19 -16.93 -10.93
N GLY A 83 12.39 -16.12 -11.97
CA GLY A 83 12.35 -16.53 -13.37
C GLY A 83 10.95 -16.50 -14.00
N ALA A 84 9.89 -16.25 -13.23
CA ALA A 84 8.54 -16.15 -13.78
C ALA A 84 8.42 -14.94 -14.73
N THR A 85 7.78 -15.17 -15.89
CA THR A 85 7.34 -14.07 -16.77
C THR A 85 6.04 -13.50 -16.21
N LEU A 86 6.08 -12.22 -15.82
CA LEU A 86 4.95 -11.50 -15.24
C LEU A 86 4.02 -10.94 -16.33
N ALA A 87 4.59 -10.49 -17.45
CA ALA A 87 3.86 -10.10 -18.65
C ALA A 87 4.75 -10.11 -19.89
N ARG A 88 4.14 -10.19 -21.08
CA ARG A 88 4.79 -9.86 -22.36
C ARG A 88 4.01 -8.78 -23.09
N VAL A 89 4.74 -7.86 -23.69
CA VAL A 89 4.20 -6.72 -24.44
C VAL A 89 4.88 -6.65 -25.81
N ALA A 90 4.07 -6.48 -26.85
CA ALA A 90 4.52 -6.19 -28.21
C ALA A 90 4.18 -4.74 -28.57
N CYS A 91 5.20 -3.91 -28.77
CA CYS A 91 5.02 -2.48 -29.11
C CYS A 91 6.16 -1.99 -30.01
N ASP A 92 6.11 -0.71 -30.38
CA ASP A 92 7.24 -0.01 -30.99
C ASP A 92 8.50 -0.12 -30.11
N THR A 93 9.66 -0.34 -30.74
CA THR A 93 10.93 -0.56 -30.04
C THR A 93 11.34 0.67 -29.22
N HIS A 94 11.05 1.88 -29.71
CA HIS A 94 11.32 3.11 -28.97
C HIS A 94 10.46 3.20 -27.72
N ALA A 95 9.17 2.88 -27.85
CA ALA A 95 8.25 2.84 -26.70
C ALA A 95 8.62 1.77 -25.68
N LEU A 96 9.04 0.58 -26.14
CA LEU A 96 9.45 -0.52 -25.26
C LEU A 96 10.66 -0.14 -24.39
N LEU A 97 11.71 0.41 -25.02
CA LEU A 97 12.95 0.74 -24.31
C LEU A 97 12.81 2.00 -23.44
N ALA A 98 12.14 3.04 -23.94
CA ALA A 98 11.91 4.25 -23.17
C ALA A 98 10.95 4.04 -21.98
N GLY A 99 9.97 3.14 -22.12
CA GLY A 99 9.03 2.80 -21.05
C GLY A 99 9.58 1.85 -19.99
N GLU A 100 10.68 1.14 -20.29
CA GLU A 100 11.22 0.06 -19.46
C GLU A 100 11.43 0.50 -18.01
N ARG A 101 12.24 1.55 -17.80
CA ARG A 101 12.70 1.90 -16.46
C ARG A 101 11.55 2.39 -15.59
N THR A 102 10.66 3.20 -16.16
CA THR A 102 9.43 3.65 -15.49
C THR A 102 8.54 2.46 -15.11
N ALA A 103 8.31 1.52 -16.03
CA ALA A 103 7.48 0.34 -15.77
C ALA A 103 8.07 -0.53 -14.65
N LEU A 104 9.37 -0.83 -14.71
CA LEU A 104 10.06 -1.69 -13.75
C LEU A 104 10.19 -1.05 -12.37
N ASN A 105 10.44 0.26 -12.28
CA ASN A 105 10.52 0.98 -11.00
C ASN A 105 9.17 0.93 -10.26
N LEU A 106 8.07 1.19 -10.98
CA LEU A 106 6.73 1.11 -10.40
C LEU A 106 6.40 -0.32 -9.98
N LEU A 107 6.62 -1.30 -10.86
CA LEU A 107 6.27 -2.68 -10.59
C LEU A 107 7.10 -3.28 -9.44
N GLY A 108 8.41 -3.02 -9.43
CA GLY A 108 9.32 -3.48 -8.38
C GLY A 108 8.94 -2.94 -7.01
N HIS A 109 8.60 -1.65 -6.93
CA HIS A 109 8.16 -1.01 -5.69
C HIS A 109 6.87 -1.65 -5.16
N LEU A 110 5.87 -1.77 -6.03
CA LEU A 110 4.56 -2.30 -5.66
C LEU A 110 4.60 -3.79 -5.31
N CYS A 111 5.37 -4.59 -6.06
CA CYS A 111 5.61 -6.00 -5.70
C CYS A 111 6.37 -6.10 -4.37
N GLY A 112 7.28 -5.18 -4.07
CA GLY A 112 7.96 -5.07 -2.79
C GLY A 112 7.00 -4.87 -1.62
N VAL A 113 6.08 -3.90 -1.76
CA VAL A 113 5.01 -3.63 -0.79
C VAL A 113 4.13 -4.88 -0.58
N ALA A 114 3.61 -5.46 -1.68
CA ALA A 114 2.74 -6.63 -1.60
C ALA A 114 3.43 -7.84 -0.96
N THR A 115 4.70 -8.07 -1.31
CA THR A 115 5.50 -9.18 -0.77
C THR A 115 5.76 -8.99 0.73
N LEU A 116 6.12 -7.78 1.15
CA LEU A 116 6.32 -7.50 2.58
C LEU A 116 5.01 -7.61 3.36
N THR A 117 3.89 -7.07 2.84
CA THR A 117 2.57 -7.23 3.46
C THR A 117 2.21 -8.71 3.62
N ARG A 118 2.43 -9.54 2.58
CA ARG A 118 2.18 -10.98 2.65
C ARG A 118 2.96 -11.62 3.79
N ALA A 119 4.22 -11.26 3.99
CA ALA A 119 5.03 -11.79 5.09
C ALA A 119 4.42 -11.47 6.47
N TYR A 120 3.88 -10.27 6.67
CA TYR A 120 3.19 -9.91 7.91
C TYR A 120 1.87 -10.68 8.09
N VAL A 121 1.08 -10.82 7.01
CA VAL A 121 -0.18 -11.58 7.03
C VAL A 121 0.08 -13.04 7.38
N ASP A 122 1.10 -13.65 6.77
CA ASP A 122 1.48 -15.04 7.02
C ASP A 122 2.01 -15.20 8.47
N ALA A 123 2.72 -14.21 9.01
CA ALA A 123 3.24 -14.24 10.39
C ALA A 123 2.15 -14.21 11.48
N ILE A 124 0.95 -13.71 11.17
CA ILE A 124 -0.18 -13.67 12.10
C ILE A 124 -1.27 -14.71 11.79
N ALA A 125 -0.98 -15.66 10.88
CA ALA A 125 -1.91 -16.71 10.50
C ALA A 125 -2.42 -17.49 11.72
N GLY A 126 -3.74 -17.69 11.79
CA GLY A 126 -4.39 -18.34 12.93
C GLY A 126 -4.81 -17.40 14.06
N SER A 127 -4.45 -16.11 14.00
CA SER A 127 -5.07 -15.07 14.82
C SER A 127 -6.31 -14.49 14.15
N LYS A 128 -7.10 -13.71 14.89
CA LYS A 128 -8.21 -12.91 14.31
C LYS A 128 -7.76 -11.54 13.77
N ALA A 129 -6.49 -11.19 13.97
CA ALA A 129 -6.01 -9.86 13.64
C ALA A 129 -5.85 -9.68 12.12
N HIS A 130 -6.02 -8.46 11.64
CA HIS A 130 -5.78 -8.09 10.24
C HIS A 130 -4.64 -7.06 10.16
N ILE A 131 -3.74 -7.22 9.18
CA ILE A 131 -2.67 -6.26 8.92
C ILE A 131 -3.24 -5.09 8.13
N VAL A 132 -3.14 -3.87 8.66
CA VAL A 132 -3.58 -2.65 7.98
C VAL A 132 -2.42 -1.70 7.65
N CYS A 133 -2.49 -1.05 6.49
CA CYS A 133 -1.53 0.00 6.13
C CYS A 133 -1.84 1.33 6.81
N THR A 134 -0.95 2.31 6.67
CA THR A 134 -1.13 3.66 7.25
C THR A 134 -1.17 4.75 6.17
N ARG A 135 -1.09 6.02 6.58
CA ARG A 135 -0.83 7.16 5.67
C ARG A 135 0.67 7.44 5.46
N LYS A 136 1.56 6.68 6.12
CA LYS A 136 3.02 6.72 5.93
C LYS A 136 3.38 6.00 4.63
N THR A 137 3.06 6.63 3.52
CA THR A 137 3.21 6.11 2.15
C THR A 137 4.19 6.97 1.37
N THR A 138 4.69 6.47 0.25
CA THR A 138 5.48 7.29 -0.66
C THR A 138 4.61 8.44 -1.19
N PRO A 139 5.07 9.71 -1.13
CA PRO A 139 4.33 10.84 -1.67
C PRO A 139 3.99 10.63 -3.16
N GLY A 140 2.78 10.99 -3.57
CA GLY A 140 2.29 10.77 -4.94
C GLY A 140 1.83 9.34 -5.24
N LEU A 141 2.32 8.32 -4.52
CA LEU A 141 2.03 6.91 -4.82
C LEU A 141 0.99 6.25 -3.89
N ARG A 142 0.38 6.99 -2.97
CA ARG A 142 -0.52 6.42 -1.94
C ARG A 142 -1.60 5.48 -2.50
N VAL A 143 -2.19 5.82 -3.65
CA VAL A 143 -3.21 4.97 -4.30
C VAL A 143 -2.66 3.62 -4.73
N LEU A 144 -1.42 3.59 -5.20
CA LEU A 144 -0.73 2.37 -5.62
C LEU A 144 -0.20 1.60 -4.42
N ASP A 145 0.42 2.27 -3.44
CA ASP A 145 0.90 1.65 -2.19
C ASP A 145 -0.22 0.90 -1.47
N LYS A 146 -1.36 1.57 -1.25
CA LYS A 146 -2.53 0.95 -0.60
C LYS A 146 -3.19 -0.13 -1.45
N TYR A 147 -3.05 -0.07 -2.77
CA TYR A 147 -3.48 -1.17 -3.62
C TYR A 147 -2.54 -2.39 -3.48
N ALA A 148 -1.24 -2.17 -3.45
CA ALA A 148 -0.25 -3.22 -3.28
C ALA A 148 -0.37 -3.92 -1.92
N VAL A 149 -0.66 -3.19 -0.84
CA VAL A 149 -0.99 -3.77 0.48
C VAL A 149 -2.12 -4.79 0.36
N ARG A 150 -3.21 -4.42 -0.32
CA ARG A 150 -4.33 -5.34 -0.53
C ARG A 150 -3.92 -6.55 -1.36
N CYS A 151 -3.11 -6.38 -2.39
CA CYS A 151 -2.56 -7.49 -3.17
C CYS A 151 -1.72 -8.47 -2.31
N GLY A 152 -1.01 -7.94 -1.31
CA GLY A 152 -0.32 -8.73 -0.28
C GLY A 152 -1.22 -9.41 0.74
N GLY A 153 -2.54 -9.18 0.70
CA GLY A 153 -3.52 -9.73 1.64
C GLY A 153 -3.74 -8.88 2.89
N GLY A 154 -3.16 -7.69 2.97
CA GLY A 154 -3.47 -6.72 4.01
C GLY A 154 -4.73 -5.90 3.69
N GLU A 155 -5.07 -4.99 4.60
CA GLU A 155 -6.23 -4.13 4.51
C GLU A 155 -5.85 -2.65 4.58
N ASN A 156 -6.78 -1.79 4.16
CA ASN A 156 -6.55 -0.36 4.14
C ASN A 156 -7.16 0.29 5.38
N HIS A 157 -6.32 0.95 6.18
CA HIS A 157 -6.79 2.05 7.04
C HIS A 157 -7.26 3.23 6.18
N ARG A 158 -7.77 4.29 6.81
CA ARG A 158 -8.27 5.50 6.15
C ARG A 158 -7.31 6.02 5.08
N PHE A 159 -7.83 6.32 3.91
CA PHE A 159 -7.04 6.69 2.74
C PHE A 159 -6.33 8.03 2.92
N ALA A 160 -7.04 9.04 3.40
CA ALA A 160 -6.54 10.40 3.62
C ALA A 160 -7.21 11.06 4.83
N LEU A 161 -6.99 12.37 5.03
CA LEU A 161 -7.54 13.11 6.18
C LEU A 161 -9.06 13.30 6.10
N ASP A 162 -9.62 13.23 4.90
CA ASP A 162 -11.03 13.39 4.54
C ASP A 162 -11.84 12.09 4.58
N ASP A 163 -11.18 10.94 4.79
CA ASP A 163 -11.82 9.61 4.73
C ASP A 163 -12.39 9.15 6.09
N ALA A 164 -11.63 9.38 7.18
CA ALA A 164 -12.07 9.09 8.54
C ALA A 164 -11.35 9.97 9.57
N VAL A 165 -11.97 10.15 10.73
CA VAL A 165 -11.38 10.88 11.85
C VAL A 165 -10.48 9.94 12.66
N LEU A 166 -9.28 10.42 12.98
CA LEU A 166 -8.38 9.82 13.96
C LEU A 166 -7.94 10.94 14.91
N ILE A 167 -8.51 10.95 16.10
CA ILE A 167 -8.13 11.83 17.20
C ILE A 167 -6.84 11.26 17.80
N LYS A 168 -5.83 12.12 17.99
CA LYS A 168 -4.50 11.76 18.50
C LYS A 168 -4.18 12.56 19.76
N ASP A 169 -3.14 12.17 20.47
CA ASP A 169 -2.52 12.87 21.59
C ASP A 169 -2.53 14.41 21.46
N ASN A 170 -2.05 14.94 20.34
CA ASN A 170 -1.94 16.37 20.08
C ASN A 170 -3.32 17.04 19.95
N HIS A 171 -4.31 16.34 19.40
CA HIS A 171 -5.67 16.85 19.32
C HIS A 171 -6.32 16.89 20.71
N ILE A 172 -6.12 15.85 21.52
CA ILE A 172 -6.64 15.75 22.89
C ILE A 172 -6.03 16.86 23.75
N ALA A 173 -4.70 17.04 23.68
CA ALA A 173 -3.99 18.08 24.42
C ALA A 173 -4.50 19.49 24.10
N LEU A 174 -4.81 19.78 22.83
CA LEU A 174 -5.33 21.08 22.40
C LEU A 174 -6.83 21.24 22.67
N ALA A 175 -7.61 20.16 22.68
CA ALA A 175 -9.04 20.16 23.01
C ALA A 175 -9.30 20.15 24.53
N GLY A 176 -8.28 19.80 25.33
CA GLY A 176 -8.32 19.72 26.79
C GLY A 176 -8.82 18.39 27.37
N SER A 177 -9.55 17.56 26.59
CA SER A 177 -9.98 16.21 26.98
C SER A 177 -10.42 15.38 25.78
N ILE A 178 -10.55 14.06 25.96
CA ILE A 178 -11.09 13.17 24.91
C ILE A 178 -12.55 13.53 24.65
N HIS A 179 -13.35 13.76 25.70
CA HIS A 179 -14.75 14.18 25.59
C HIS A 179 -14.90 15.42 24.69
N ASN A 180 -14.14 16.49 24.96
CA ASN A 180 -14.22 17.73 24.19
C ASN A 180 -13.88 17.51 22.72
N ALA A 181 -12.85 16.70 22.45
CA ALA A 181 -12.44 16.37 21.09
C ALA A 181 -13.54 15.59 20.35
N VAL A 182 -14.13 14.56 20.98
CA VAL A 182 -15.18 13.74 20.35
C VAL A 182 -16.46 14.55 20.12
N VAL A 183 -16.90 15.36 21.08
CA VAL A 183 -18.07 16.23 20.93
C VAL A 183 -17.87 17.22 19.78
N ALA A 184 -16.69 17.86 19.71
CA ALA A 184 -16.37 18.78 18.62
C ALA A 184 -16.38 18.07 17.25
N VAL A 185 -15.80 16.87 17.17
CA VAL A 185 -15.82 16.05 15.95
C VAL A 185 -17.25 15.70 15.53
N ARG A 186 -18.06 15.14 16.44
CA ARG A 186 -19.42 14.69 16.14
C ARG A 186 -20.36 15.82 15.71
N LYS A 187 -20.09 17.06 16.12
CA LYS A 187 -20.82 18.25 15.66
C LYS A 187 -20.50 18.64 14.21
N ASN A 188 -19.30 18.30 13.70
CA ASN A 188 -18.78 18.81 12.43
C ASN A 188 -18.68 17.77 11.31
N ILE A 189 -18.84 16.47 11.61
CA ILE A 189 -18.75 15.40 10.61
C ILE A 189 -20.13 14.84 10.24
N GLY A 190 -20.25 14.34 9.01
CA GLY A 190 -21.43 13.59 8.59
C GLY A 190 -21.52 12.23 9.27
N HIS A 191 -22.75 11.70 9.42
CA HIS A 191 -23.04 10.41 10.07
C HIS A 191 -22.34 9.19 9.44
N MET A 192 -21.80 9.31 8.23
CA MET A 192 -21.07 8.25 7.53
C MET A 192 -19.57 8.20 7.87
N VAL A 193 -19.03 9.19 8.59
CA VAL A 193 -17.60 9.29 8.90
C VAL A 193 -17.31 8.58 10.23
N LYS A 194 -16.40 7.61 10.18
CA LYS A 194 -15.93 6.87 11.36
C LYS A 194 -14.98 7.70 12.21
N VAL A 195 -15.05 7.50 13.53
CA VAL A 195 -14.21 8.19 14.53
C VAL A 195 -13.38 7.18 15.29
N GLU A 196 -12.07 7.27 15.14
CA GLU A 196 -11.09 6.52 15.91
C GLU A 196 -10.37 7.45 16.89
N VAL A 197 -10.08 6.95 18.10
CA VAL A 197 -9.30 7.66 19.12
C VAL A 197 -8.04 6.87 19.43
N GLU A 198 -6.90 7.53 19.37
CA GLU A 198 -5.59 7.00 19.77
C GLU A 198 -5.36 7.26 21.26
N VAL A 199 -4.97 6.19 21.97
CA VAL A 199 -4.71 6.18 23.42
C VAL A 199 -3.41 5.42 23.71
N ASP A 200 -2.68 5.88 24.72
CA ASP A 200 -1.40 5.29 25.14
C ASP A 200 -1.45 4.67 26.55
N THR A 201 -2.57 4.84 27.26
CA THR A 201 -2.80 4.29 28.60
C THR A 201 -4.18 3.66 28.74
N LEU A 202 -4.32 2.72 29.69
CA LEU A 202 -5.60 2.07 29.97
C LEU A 202 -6.64 3.03 30.59
N ASP A 203 -6.20 4.12 31.21
CA ASP A 203 -7.12 5.13 31.76
C ASP A 203 -7.71 6.00 30.65
N GLN A 204 -6.89 6.44 29.69
CA GLN A 204 -7.40 7.09 28.47
C GLN A 204 -8.32 6.17 27.69
N LEU A 205 -8.01 4.87 27.61
CA LEU A 205 -8.90 3.88 27.00
C LEU A 205 -10.27 3.89 27.69
N ARG A 206 -10.32 3.83 29.03
CA ARG A 206 -11.59 3.88 29.77
C ARG A 206 -12.38 5.18 29.52
N GLU A 207 -11.69 6.32 29.41
CA GLU A 207 -12.31 7.61 29.04
C GLU A 207 -12.85 7.59 27.60
N ALA A 208 -12.10 7.03 26.64
CA ALA A 208 -12.53 6.95 25.25
C ALA A 208 -13.76 6.05 25.06
N LEU A 209 -13.86 4.95 25.81
CA LEU A 209 -14.93 3.95 25.65
C LEU A 209 -16.32 4.40 26.14
N VAL A 210 -16.44 5.53 26.83
CA VAL A 210 -17.74 6.13 27.16
C VAL A 210 -18.23 7.10 26.09
N GLU A 211 -17.37 7.47 25.14
CA GLU A 211 -17.68 8.39 24.07
C GLU A 211 -18.28 7.68 22.84
N PRO A 212 -19.04 8.39 21.98
CA PRO A 212 -19.59 7.81 20.76
C PRO A 212 -18.50 7.69 19.68
N ILE A 213 -17.58 6.75 19.84
CA ILE A 213 -16.50 6.44 18.88
C ILE A 213 -16.78 5.12 18.15
N ASP A 214 -15.99 4.81 17.12
CA ASP A 214 -16.13 3.60 16.30
C ASP A 214 -14.98 2.60 16.53
N ALA A 215 -13.79 3.11 16.83
CA ALA A 215 -12.57 2.31 17.03
C ALA A 215 -11.62 2.99 18.02
N VAL A 216 -10.71 2.21 18.59
CA VAL A 216 -9.62 2.69 19.44
C VAL A 216 -8.28 2.17 18.96
N LEU A 217 -7.31 3.07 18.84
CA LEU A 217 -5.93 2.77 18.48
C LEU A 217 -5.08 2.76 19.77
N LEU A 218 -4.52 1.60 20.09
CA LEU A 218 -3.68 1.31 21.24
C LEU A 218 -2.21 1.56 20.84
N ASP A 219 -1.70 2.75 21.14
CA ASP A 219 -0.38 3.19 20.65
C ASP A 219 0.75 2.70 21.55
N ASN A 220 1.71 1.99 20.96
CA ASN A 220 2.96 1.56 21.56
C ASN A 220 2.81 0.79 22.90
N MET A 221 1.66 0.14 23.12
CA MET A 221 1.39 -0.67 24.30
C MET A 221 2.09 -2.04 24.20
N PRO A 222 2.74 -2.53 25.28
CA PRO A 222 3.31 -3.87 25.29
C PRO A 222 2.22 -4.94 25.23
N ALA A 223 2.55 -6.15 24.78
CA ALA A 223 1.58 -7.22 24.54
C ALA A 223 0.71 -7.58 25.76
N GLN A 224 1.24 -7.44 26.98
CA GLN A 224 0.44 -7.64 28.20
C GLN A 224 -0.63 -6.57 28.38
N MET A 225 -0.29 -5.31 28.13
CA MET A 225 -1.23 -4.19 28.22
C MET A 225 -2.26 -4.23 27.09
N LEU A 226 -1.87 -4.69 25.89
CA LEU A 226 -2.80 -4.93 24.80
C LEU A 226 -3.87 -5.97 25.17
N ARG A 227 -3.49 -7.07 25.84
CA ARG A 227 -4.46 -8.07 26.33
C ARG A 227 -5.47 -7.44 27.30
N GLU A 228 -4.98 -6.69 28.28
CA GLU A 228 -5.85 -6.00 29.24
C GLU A 228 -6.75 -4.97 28.55
N ALA A 229 -6.23 -4.22 27.57
CA ALA A 229 -7.02 -3.28 26.78
C ALA A 229 -8.15 -3.99 26.01
N VAL A 230 -7.87 -5.12 25.35
CA VAL A 230 -8.88 -5.92 24.64
C VAL A 230 -9.95 -6.42 25.61
N ASP A 231 -9.57 -6.88 26.80
CA ASP A 231 -10.51 -7.32 27.85
C ASP A 231 -11.41 -6.16 28.32
N ILE A 232 -10.87 -4.95 28.51
CA ILE A 232 -11.63 -3.74 28.87
C ILE A 232 -12.62 -3.33 27.77
N VAL A 233 -12.21 -3.44 26.50
CA VAL A 233 -13.06 -3.12 25.35
C VAL A 233 -14.23 -4.10 25.25
N GLY A 234 -13.99 -5.39 25.52
CA GLY A 234 -15.03 -6.41 25.59
C GLY A 234 -15.81 -6.58 24.28
N ALA A 235 -15.11 -6.48 23.13
CA ALA A 235 -15.67 -6.54 21.77
C ALA A 235 -16.72 -5.46 21.43
N ARG A 236 -16.80 -4.37 22.20
CA ARG A 236 -17.72 -3.25 21.93
C ARG A 236 -17.24 -2.33 20.80
N PHE A 237 -15.92 -2.25 20.60
CA PHE A 237 -15.27 -1.38 19.62
C PHE A 237 -14.16 -2.16 18.91
N ILE A 238 -13.79 -1.70 17.71
CA ILE A 238 -12.63 -2.23 16.99
C ILE A 238 -11.36 -1.79 17.74
N THR A 239 -10.44 -2.72 17.96
CA THR A 239 -9.14 -2.47 18.57
C THR A 239 -8.02 -2.54 17.53
N GLU A 240 -7.22 -1.49 17.44
CA GLU A 240 -6.07 -1.41 16.55
C GLU A 240 -4.78 -1.25 17.36
N ALA A 241 -3.81 -2.15 17.16
CA ALA A 241 -2.46 -1.96 17.71
C ALA A 241 -1.58 -1.20 16.72
N SER A 242 -0.80 -0.24 17.21
CA SER A 242 0.17 0.54 16.42
C SER A 242 1.44 0.81 17.24
N GLY A 243 2.49 1.25 16.55
CA GLY A 243 3.78 1.59 17.16
C GLY A 243 4.80 0.47 17.05
N GLY A 244 5.95 0.76 16.43
CA GLY A 244 7.11 -0.14 16.40
C GLY A 244 6.95 -1.49 15.70
N VAL A 245 5.80 -1.81 15.06
CA VAL A 245 5.50 -3.16 14.57
C VAL A 245 6.49 -3.71 13.54
N ASP A 246 7.18 -4.79 13.90
CA ASP A 246 8.05 -5.57 13.03
C ASP A 246 7.67 -7.06 12.94
N LEU A 247 8.28 -7.78 11.97
CA LEU A 247 7.99 -9.20 11.72
C LEU A 247 8.38 -10.14 12.89
N THR A 248 9.29 -9.72 13.77
CA THR A 248 9.76 -10.53 14.90
C THR A 248 8.75 -10.57 16.04
N HIS A 249 7.95 -9.53 16.21
CA HIS A 249 6.99 -9.43 17.33
C HIS A 249 5.53 -9.26 16.91
N VAL A 250 5.20 -9.09 15.61
CA VAL A 250 3.81 -8.95 15.15
C VAL A 250 2.91 -10.12 15.59
N ALA A 251 3.43 -11.35 15.62
CA ALA A 251 2.69 -12.53 16.07
C ALA A 251 2.30 -12.42 17.56
N GLU A 252 3.13 -11.80 18.39
CA GLU A 252 2.81 -11.58 19.80
C GLU A 252 1.72 -10.52 19.97
N ILE A 253 1.78 -9.44 19.18
CA ILE A 253 0.73 -8.42 19.12
C ILE A 253 -0.59 -9.08 18.69
N ALA A 254 -0.58 -9.91 17.65
CA ALA A 254 -1.79 -10.59 17.18
C ALA A 254 -2.40 -11.52 18.24
N ARG A 255 -1.57 -12.22 19.03
CA ARG A 255 -2.00 -13.07 20.16
C ARG A 255 -2.62 -12.28 21.32
N SER A 256 -2.47 -10.96 21.37
CA SER A 256 -3.16 -10.15 22.38
C SER A 256 -4.67 -10.07 22.16
N GLY A 257 -5.15 -10.42 20.96
CA GLY A 257 -6.57 -10.39 20.63
C GLY A 257 -7.05 -9.05 20.08
N VAL A 258 -6.15 -8.18 19.60
CA VAL A 258 -6.54 -7.00 18.82
C VAL A 258 -7.16 -7.41 17.48
N ASP A 259 -7.99 -6.54 16.91
CA ASP A 259 -8.66 -6.78 15.64
C ASP A 259 -7.77 -6.35 14.45
N LEU A 260 -7.05 -5.24 14.60
CA LEU A 260 -6.20 -4.66 13.56
C LEU A 260 -4.77 -4.44 14.09
N ILE A 261 -3.79 -4.54 13.19
CA ILE A 261 -2.40 -4.16 13.46
C ILE A 261 -1.92 -3.24 12.35
N SER A 262 -1.66 -1.99 12.71
CA SER A 262 -1.18 -0.95 11.81
C SER A 262 0.33 -1.04 11.61
N VAL A 263 0.76 -1.31 10.37
CA VAL A 263 2.18 -1.43 10.04
C VAL A 263 2.58 -0.36 9.04
N GLY A 264 3.29 0.67 9.49
CA GLY A 264 3.81 1.70 8.58
C GLY A 264 4.85 1.17 7.59
N ARG A 265 5.70 0.25 8.05
CA ARG A 265 6.87 -0.24 7.30
C ARG A 265 6.50 -0.83 5.94
N ILE A 266 5.32 -1.45 5.82
CA ILE A 266 4.88 -2.09 4.57
C ILE A 266 4.71 -1.11 3.41
N THR A 267 4.57 0.20 3.67
CA THR A 267 4.45 1.22 2.61
C THR A 267 5.66 2.16 2.52
N HIS A 268 6.20 2.67 3.65
CA HIS A 268 7.32 3.63 3.59
C HIS A 268 8.72 2.99 3.51
N SER A 269 8.84 1.68 3.73
CA SER A 269 10.15 0.99 3.81
C SER A 269 10.10 -0.45 3.31
N ALA A 270 9.15 -0.77 2.42
CA ALA A 270 9.18 -2.04 1.74
C ALA A 270 10.40 -2.11 0.80
N PRO A 271 11.19 -3.19 0.82
CA PRO A 271 12.28 -3.38 -0.13
C PRO A 271 11.73 -3.49 -1.56
N ASN A 272 12.38 -2.81 -2.51
CA ASN A 272 12.06 -2.97 -3.92
C ASN A 272 12.31 -4.42 -4.38
N LEU A 273 11.36 -5.01 -5.11
CA LEU A 273 11.53 -6.33 -5.71
C LEU A 273 12.31 -6.22 -7.02
N ASP A 274 13.28 -7.11 -7.23
CA ASP A 274 14.10 -7.13 -8.44
C ASP A 274 13.33 -7.76 -9.61
N ILE A 275 13.08 -6.96 -10.65
CA ILE A 275 12.31 -7.30 -11.85
C ILE A 275 13.04 -6.70 -13.04
N GLY A 276 13.19 -7.47 -14.12
CA GLY A 276 13.85 -7.04 -15.35
C GLY A 276 12.91 -7.08 -16.56
N LEU A 277 13.37 -6.49 -17.67
CA LEU A 277 12.78 -6.64 -18.99
C LEU A 277 13.76 -7.44 -19.86
N ASP A 278 13.31 -8.58 -20.37
CA ASP A 278 14.08 -9.43 -21.28
C ASP A 278 13.49 -9.32 -22.69
N ILE A 279 14.35 -9.08 -23.68
CA ILE A 279 13.95 -8.92 -25.09
C ILE A 279 14.59 -10.05 -25.89
N ALA A 280 13.79 -10.78 -26.65
CA ALA A 280 14.32 -11.75 -27.62
C ALA A 280 14.73 -11.00 -28.91
N PRO A 281 15.93 -11.29 -29.48
CA PRO A 281 16.45 -10.60 -30.66
C PRO A 281 15.65 -10.85 -31.95
#